data_AF-A0A661GQ79-F1
#
_entry.id   AF-A0A661GQ79-F1
#
_cell.length_a   1.000
_cell.length_b   1.000
_cell.length_c   1.000
_cell.angle_alpha   90.00
_cell.angle_beta   90.00
_cell.angle_gamma   90.00
#
_symmetry.space_group_name_H-M   'P 1'
#
loop_
_entity.id
_entity.type
_entity.pdbx_description
1 polymer ?
#
loop_
_entity_poly.entity_id
_entity_poly.type
_entity_poly.pdbx_seq_one_letter_code
_entity_poly.pdbx_strand_id
1 'polypeptide(L)'
;WDGTVAAQKALSTVYRTEQRFGVNYLVDVLLGKDSDRMTQLGHQKISTYGIGKELDANQWRSVFRQLVARGFLSVDVSGFGGLKLAEKARPLLRGEETISLRREAKESATQQSGTRKARNKHNIAEEDKALWEALRQCRKELADEQSVPPYVIFHDATLMEMLRYRPLDGTQMLAISGVGAAKMERYGHAFIEVIRQQEEGDSSTPAQSAENEQFEILALCRAGMSGAQIAQQRGLSPQQLYHHLAQLIEAGSIDADEVLTGLAELSAGDIANIEDALLAQDDLAEQRFSYRATSELLDGAYDKGILQCVRAAILAGS
;
A
#
# COMPACT_ATOMS: atom_id res chain seq x y z
N TRP A 1 -7.78 13.36 -30.16
CA TRP A 1 -6.94 13.86 -31.26
C TRP A 1 -6.93 12.79 -32.33
N ASP A 2 -6.83 13.18 -33.61
CA ASP A 2 -6.70 12.20 -34.69
C ASP A 2 -5.37 11.45 -34.54
N GLY A 3 -5.46 10.20 -34.12
CA GLY A 3 -4.33 9.34 -33.84
C GLY A 3 -4.06 8.32 -34.93
N THR A 4 -4.69 8.46 -36.10
CA THR A 4 -4.62 7.50 -37.21
C THR A 4 -3.17 7.23 -37.64
N VAL A 5 -2.40 8.29 -37.89
CA VAL A 5 -0.99 8.15 -38.29
C VAL A 5 -0.15 7.50 -37.18
N ALA A 6 -0.36 7.90 -35.92
CA ALA A 6 0.38 7.30 -34.80
C ALA A 6 0.04 5.82 -34.61
N ALA A 7 -1.23 5.46 -34.76
CA ALA A 7 -1.67 4.07 -34.72
C ALA A 7 -1.06 3.24 -35.86
N GLN A 8 -1.08 3.77 -37.09
CA GLN A 8 -0.46 3.12 -38.25
C GLN A 8 1.03 2.89 -38.05
N LYS A 9 1.76 3.88 -37.51
CA LYS A 9 3.18 3.73 -37.16
C LYS A 9 3.38 2.64 -36.12
N ALA A 10 2.62 2.65 -35.03
CA ALA A 10 2.72 1.65 -33.95
C ALA A 10 2.44 0.22 -34.45
N LEU A 11 1.35 0.02 -35.21
CA LEU A 11 0.97 -1.26 -35.79
C LEU A 11 1.99 -1.73 -36.84
N SER A 12 2.49 -0.81 -37.66
CA SER A 12 3.55 -1.06 -38.64
C SER A 12 4.86 -1.51 -38.01
N THR A 13 5.21 -0.94 -36.84
CA THR A 13 6.39 -1.35 -36.09
C THR A 13 6.22 -2.76 -35.53
N VAL A 14 5.08 -3.06 -34.91
CA VAL A 14 4.77 -4.40 -34.39
C VAL A 14 4.91 -5.46 -35.50
N TYR A 15 4.37 -5.17 -36.69
CA TYR A 15 4.50 -6.05 -37.85
C TYR A 15 5.95 -6.28 -38.28
N ARG A 16 6.73 -5.20 -38.41
CA ARG A 16 8.12 -5.26 -38.91
C ARG A 16 9.11 -5.87 -37.93
N THR A 17 8.79 -5.86 -36.64
CA THR A 17 9.56 -6.56 -35.60
C THR A 17 9.02 -7.98 -35.35
N GLU A 18 8.36 -8.58 -36.34
CA GLU A 18 7.85 -9.96 -36.31
C GLU A 18 6.87 -10.28 -35.17
N GLN A 19 6.28 -9.27 -34.53
CA GLN A 19 5.26 -9.44 -33.49
C GLN A 19 5.74 -10.21 -32.24
N ARG A 20 7.04 -10.09 -31.91
CA ARG A 20 7.69 -10.80 -30.79
C ARG A 20 8.09 -9.92 -29.61
N PHE A 21 7.90 -8.61 -29.71
CA PHE A 21 8.47 -7.65 -28.77
C PHE A 21 7.41 -6.89 -27.99
N GLY A 22 7.72 -6.61 -26.74
CA GLY A 22 6.90 -5.78 -25.85
C GLY A 22 7.02 -4.29 -26.18
N VAL A 23 6.13 -3.50 -25.56
CA VAL A 23 5.96 -2.06 -25.86
C VAL A 23 7.25 -1.25 -25.71
N ASN A 24 8.08 -1.50 -24.68
CA ASN A 24 9.29 -0.68 -24.47
C ASN A 24 10.26 -0.78 -25.66
N TYR A 25 10.48 -1.98 -26.18
CA TYR A 25 11.32 -2.19 -27.35
C TYR A 25 10.74 -1.50 -28.59
N LEU A 26 9.43 -1.62 -28.81
CA LEU A 26 8.74 -1.00 -29.94
C LEU A 26 8.77 0.53 -29.88
N VAL A 27 8.68 1.11 -28.68
CA VAL A 27 8.85 2.55 -28.43
C VAL A 27 10.27 2.98 -28.78
N ASP A 28 11.28 2.22 -28.37
CA ASP A 28 12.67 2.54 -28.67
C ASP A 28 12.96 2.48 -30.17
N VAL A 29 12.38 1.51 -30.90
CA VAL A 29 12.42 1.45 -32.37
C VAL A 29 11.80 2.71 -32.98
N LEU A 30 10.59 3.10 -32.56
CA LEU A 30 9.89 4.28 -33.08
C LEU A 30 10.66 5.59 -32.82
N LEU A 31 11.29 5.71 -31.65
CA LEU A 31 12.10 6.88 -31.29
C LEU A 31 13.48 6.88 -31.95
N GLY A 32 13.93 5.74 -32.47
CA GLY A 32 15.23 5.61 -33.10
C GLY A 32 16.35 5.56 -32.06
N LYS A 33 16.14 4.86 -30.93
CA LYS A 33 17.19 4.67 -29.93
C LYS A 33 18.06 3.47 -30.29
N ASP A 34 19.37 3.69 -30.30
CA ASP A 34 20.33 2.62 -30.52
C ASP A 34 20.44 1.73 -29.28
N SER A 35 20.50 0.42 -29.51
CA SER A 35 20.89 -0.58 -28.52
C SER A 35 21.58 -1.75 -29.21
N ASP A 36 22.48 -2.43 -28.51
CA ASP A 36 23.18 -3.60 -29.05
C ASP A 36 22.20 -4.68 -29.56
N ARG A 37 21.11 -4.89 -28.81
CA ARG A 37 20.03 -5.80 -29.18
C ARG A 37 19.34 -5.39 -30.49
N MET A 38 19.18 -4.10 -30.75
CA MET A 38 18.57 -3.63 -31.99
C MET A 38 19.48 -3.85 -33.19
N THR A 39 20.78 -3.59 -33.01
CA THR A 39 21.80 -3.84 -34.03
C THR A 39 21.89 -5.32 -34.41
N GLN A 40 21.88 -6.21 -33.41
CA GLN A 40 21.91 -7.66 -33.60
C GLN A 40 20.67 -8.17 -34.36
N LEU A 41 19.50 -7.60 -34.09
CA LEU A 41 18.24 -8.00 -34.73
C LEU A 41 17.97 -7.29 -36.08
N GLY A 42 18.82 -6.34 -36.48
CA GLY A 42 18.65 -5.61 -37.75
C GLY A 42 17.52 -4.58 -37.76
N HIS A 43 16.90 -4.28 -36.61
CA HIS A 43 15.75 -3.37 -36.51
C HIS A 43 16.12 -1.87 -36.62
N GLN A 44 17.40 -1.53 -36.72
CA GLN A 44 17.86 -0.20 -37.14
C GLN A 44 17.67 0.05 -38.64
N LYS A 45 17.43 -1.00 -39.43
CA LYS A 45 17.28 -0.93 -40.90
C LYS A 45 15.83 -0.94 -41.37
N ILE A 46 14.86 -1.19 -40.49
CA ILE A 46 13.44 -1.24 -40.88
C ILE A 46 12.88 0.16 -41.06
N SER A 47 11.91 0.31 -41.95
CA SER A 47 11.32 1.63 -42.29
C SER A 47 10.57 2.32 -41.15
N THR A 48 10.34 1.64 -40.03
CA THR A 48 9.73 2.21 -38.83
C THR A 48 10.74 2.67 -37.78
N TYR A 49 12.04 2.51 -38.03
CA TYR A 49 13.08 3.00 -37.13
C TYR A 49 13.14 4.53 -37.14
N GLY A 50 12.99 5.16 -35.97
CA GLY A 50 13.14 6.60 -35.80
C GLY A 50 12.05 7.47 -36.44
N ILE A 51 10.94 6.89 -36.91
CA ILE A 51 9.85 7.64 -37.57
C ILE A 51 8.85 8.26 -36.61
N GLY A 52 8.96 7.99 -35.31
CA GLY A 52 8.01 8.36 -34.26
C GLY A 52 8.46 9.53 -33.38
N LYS A 53 9.39 10.37 -33.83
CA LYS A 53 10.00 11.44 -33.02
C LYS A 53 9.02 12.57 -32.64
N GLU A 54 7.81 12.58 -33.18
CA GLU A 54 6.76 13.55 -32.85
C GLU A 54 6.08 13.31 -31.50
N LEU A 55 6.20 12.11 -30.94
CA LEU A 55 5.70 11.76 -29.61
C LEU A 55 6.85 11.34 -28.70
N ASP A 56 6.74 11.68 -27.41
CA ASP A 56 7.67 11.16 -26.40
C ASP A 56 7.37 9.69 -26.04
N ALA A 57 8.26 9.07 -25.27
CA ALA A 57 8.14 7.66 -24.89
C ALA A 57 6.86 7.36 -24.10
N ASN A 58 6.36 8.28 -23.28
CA ASN A 58 5.14 8.08 -22.50
C ASN A 58 3.90 8.19 -23.39
N GLN A 59 3.90 9.15 -24.30
CA GLN A 59 2.86 9.29 -25.31
C GLN A 59 2.77 8.04 -26.20
N TRP A 60 3.91 7.47 -26.63
CA TRP A 60 3.90 6.20 -27.36
C TRP A 60 3.36 5.03 -26.54
N ARG A 61 3.76 4.90 -25.27
CA ARG A 61 3.19 3.88 -24.37
C ARG A 61 1.66 4.04 -24.24
N SER A 62 1.18 5.28 -24.16
CA SER A 62 -0.26 5.56 -24.14
C SER A 62 -0.95 5.12 -25.44
N VAL A 63 -0.34 5.35 -26.60
CA VAL A 63 -0.84 4.90 -27.91
C VAL A 63 -0.95 3.37 -27.92
N PHE A 64 0.11 2.64 -27.58
CA PHE A 64 0.08 1.17 -27.54
C PHE A 64 -0.99 0.64 -26.58
N ARG A 65 -1.11 1.22 -25.39
CA ARG A 65 -2.14 0.84 -24.42
C ARG A 65 -3.56 1.04 -24.97
N GLN A 66 -3.81 2.16 -25.64
CA GLN A 66 -5.10 2.43 -26.27
C GLN A 66 -5.40 1.49 -27.44
N LEU A 67 -4.39 1.07 -28.20
CA LEU A 67 -4.54 0.09 -29.29
C LEU A 67 -4.84 -1.32 -28.76
N VAL A 68 -4.20 -1.74 -27.68
CA VAL A 68 -4.51 -3.00 -27.00
C VAL A 68 -5.94 -2.97 -26.45
N ALA A 69 -6.30 -1.92 -25.71
CA ALA A 69 -7.63 -1.78 -25.11
C ALA A 69 -8.77 -1.78 -26.15
N ARG A 70 -8.49 -1.33 -27.38
CA ARG A 70 -9.47 -1.28 -28.48
C ARG A 70 -9.44 -2.52 -29.39
N GLY A 71 -8.59 -3.49 -29.06
CA GLY A 71 -8.49 -4.77 -29.76
C GLY A 71 -7.77 -4.70 -31.11
N PHE A 72 -6.95 -3.67 -31.35
CA PHE A 72 -6.07 -3.62 -32.53
C PHE A 72 -4.77 -4.41 -32.31
N LEU A 73 -4.37 -4.55 -31.06
CA LEU A 73 -3.24 -5.35 -30.63
C LEU A 73 -3.68 -6.35 -29.56
N SER A 74 -3.13 -7.55 -29.62
CA SER A 74 -3.23 -8.56 -28.57
C SER A 74 -1.86 -8.79 -27.95
N VAL A 75 -1.83 -9.17 -26.67
CA VAL A 75 -0.59 -9.56 -26.01
C VAL A 75 -0.43 -11.07 -26.19
N ASP A 76 0.71 -11.48 -26.71
CA ASP A 76 1.10 -12.88 -26.70
C ASP A 76 1.56 -13.27 -25.30
N VAL A 77 0.63 -13.83 -24.54
CA VAL A 77 0.90 -14.29 -23.18
C VAL A 77 1.84 -15.50 -23.17
N SER A 78 2.01 -16.21 -24.29
CA SER A 78 2.91 -17.38 -24.41
C SER A 78 4.32 -17.01 -24.92
N GLY A 79 4.48 -15.81 -25.49
CA GLY A 79 5.70 -15.34 -26.13
C GLY A 79 6.41 -14.22 -25.37
N PHE A 80 6.49 -14.31 -24.04
CA PHE A 80 7.15 -13.31 -23.17
C PHE A 80 6.59 -11.87 -23.31
N GLY A 81 5.28 -11.73 -23.54
CA GLY A 81 4.60 -10.44 -23.60
C GLY A 81 4.81 -9.64 -24.89
N GLY A 82 5.16 -10.31 -25.98
CA GLY A 82 5.19 -9.71 -27.32
C GLY A 82 3.81 -9.20 -27.76
N LEU A 83 3.77 -8.11 -28.53
CA LEU A 83 2.52 -7.62 -29.12
C LEU A 83 2.27 -8.24 -30.50
N LYS A 84 1.05 -8.71 -30.72
CA LYS A 84 0.55 -9.25 -31.99
C LYS A 84 -0.57 -8.36 -32.55
N LEU A 85 -0.63 -8.27 -33.87
CA LEU A 85 -1.71 -7.62 -34.59
C LEU A 85 -2.97 -8.47 -34.50
N ALA A 86 -4.08 -7.82 -34.16
CA ALA A 86 -5.40 -8.41 -34.35
C ALA A 86 -5.88 -8.21 -35.80
N GLU A 87 -6.81 -9.04 -36.26
CA GLU A 87 -7.46 -8.88 -37.58
C GLU A 87 -8.05 -7.46 -37.78
N LYS A 88 -8.57 -6.87 -36.70
CA LYS A 88 -9.11 -5.50 -36.66
C LYS A 88 -8.08 -4.42 -37.03
N ALA A 89 -6.78 -4.70 -36.99
CA ALA A 89 -5.74 -3.74 -37.39
C ALA A 89 -5.63 -3.52 -38.90
N ARG A 90 -6.17 -4.44 -39.72
CA ARG A 90 -5.98 -4.40 -41.19
C ARG A 90 -6.61 -3.18 -41.86
N PRO A 91 -7.89 -2.80 -41.60
CA PRO A 91 -8.50 -1.62 -42.24
C PRO A 91 -7.76 -0.33 -41.87
N LEU A 92 -7.34 -0.21 -40.60
CA LEU A 92 -6.58 0.94 -40.12
C LEU A 92 -5.19 1.04 -40.76
N LEU A 93 -4.50 -0.09 -40.95
CA LEU A 93 -3.21 -0.14 -41.66
C LEU A 93 -3.33 0.18 -43.15
N ARG A 94 -4.47 -0.13 -43.79
CA ARG A 94 -4.76 0.23 -45.19
C ARG A 94 -5.24 1.66 -45.37
N GLY A 95 -5.54 2.36 -44.28
CA GLY A 95 -6.10 3.72 -44.32
C GLY A 95 -7.59 3.76 -44.65
N GLU A 96 -8.28 2.63 -44.52
CA GLU A 96 -9.74 2.52 -44.74
C GLU A 96 -10.52 3.04 -43.51
N GLU A 97 -9.91 2.99 -42.33
CA GLU A 97 -10.48 3.48 -41.07
C GLU A 97 -9.59 4.55 -40.43
N THR A 98 -10.21 5.40 -39.61
CA THR A 98 -9.52 6.40 -38.79
C THR A 98 -9.75 6.12 -37.32
N ILE A 99 -8.83 6.59 -36.46
CA ILE A 99 -8.96 6.39 -35.01
C ILE A 99 -8.64 7.67 -34.25
N SER A 100 -9.57 8.06 -33.38
CA SER A 100 -9.34 9.14 -32.42
C SER A 100 -8.72 8.59 -31.12
N LEU A 101 -7.55 9.08 -30.75
CA LEU A 101 -6.86 8.73 -29.50
C LEU A 101 -7.06 9.83 -28.44
N ARG A 102 -7.00 9.44 -27.16
CA ARG A 102 -7.00 10.39 -26.05
C ARG A 102 -5.61 11.03 -25.94
N ARG A 103 -5.57 12.35 -25.74
CA ARG A 103 -4.33 13.08 -25.39
C ARG A 103 -4.15 12.94 -23.89
N GLU A 104 -3.01 12.44 -23.44
CA GLU A 104 -2.63 12.57 -22.04
C GLU A 104 -2.21 14.03 -21.81
N ALA A 105 -2.77 14.66 -20.79
CA ALA A 105 -2.37 16.01 -20.40
C ALA A 105 -0.90 15.96 -19.95
N LYS A 106 -0.06 16.77 -20.59
CA LYS A 106 1.29 17.07 -20.07
C LYS A 106 1.09 17.85 -18.78
N GLU A 107 1.28 17.22 -17.64
CA GLU A 107 1.67 17.95 -16.44
C GLU A 107 3.03 18.57 -16.76
N SER A 108 3.04 19.88 -16.98
CA SER A 108 4.22 20.65 -17.29
C SER A 108 5.24 20.46 -16.17
N ALA A 109 6.40 19.91 -16.52
CA ALA A 109 7.53 19.78 -15.64
C ALA A 109 7.98 21.15 -15.13
N THR A 110 7.96 21.34 -13.82
CA THR A 110 8.86 22.28 -13.15
C THR A 110 9.73 21.44 -12.23
N GLN A 111 11.04 21.64 -12.36
CA GLN A 111 12.11 20.91 -11.70
C GLN A 111 12.00 21.02 -10.18
N GLN A 112 12.10 19.89 -9.48
CA GLN A 112 13.05 19.76 -8.38
C GLN A 112 13.36 18.28 -8.13
N SER A 113 14.65 17.98 -8.15
CA SER A 113 15.24 16.74 -7.69
C SER A 113 14.91 16.55 -6.22
N GLY A 114 14.25 15.45 -5.88
CA GLY A 114 13.88 15.07 -4.52
C GLY A 114 12.97 13.86 -4.55
N THR A 115 13.56 12.68 -4.35
CA THR A 115 12.92 11.45 -3.86
C THR A 115 11.43 11.25 -4.24
N ARG A 116 11.21 10.52 -5.34
CA ARG A 116 9.91 10.02 -5.80
C ARG A 116 9.16 9.26 -4.69
N LYS A 117 8.29 9.93 -3.95
CA LYS A 117 7.02 9.34 -3.50
C LYS A 117 6.03 9.48 -4.65
N ALA A 118 5.67 8.36 -5.26
CA ALA A 118 4.70 8.29 -6.34
C ALA A 118 3.34 8.79 -5.84
N ARG A 119 3.00 10.03 -6.17
CA ARG A 119 1.71 10.64 -5.86
C ARG A 119 0.62 9.83 -6.60
N ASN A 120 -0.20 9.12 -5.84
CA ASN A 120 -1.31 8.32 -6.34
C ASN A 120 -2.28 9.20 -7.14
N LYS A 121 -2.54 8.82 -8.39
CA LYS A 121 -3.52 9.44 -9.29
C LYS A 121 -4.95 9.00 -9.00
N HIS A 122 -5.14 8.17 -7.99
CA HIS A 122 -6.40 7.65 -7.51
C HIS A 122 -6.53 8.14 -6.07
N ASN A 123 -7.63 8.80 -5.73
CA ASN A 123 -7.90 9.27 -4.36
C ASN A 123 -8.14 8.06 -3.46
N ILE A 124 -7.06 7.37 -3.09
CA ILE A 124 -7.08 6.16 -2.26
C ILE A 124 -7.11 6.60 -0.79
N ALA A 125 -8.01 6.02 -0.01
CA ALA A 125 -8.11 6.25 1.43
C ALA A 125 -6.80 5.88 2.14
N GLU A 126 -6.48 6.53 3.26
CA GLU A 126 -5.23 6.25 4.01
C GLU A 126 -5.10 4.76 4.38
N GLU A 127 -6.21 4.14 4.82
CA GLU A 127 -6.30 2.71 5.16
C GLU A 127 -5.97 1.78 3.98
N ASP A 128 -6.30 2.17 2.75
CA ASP A 128 -6.11 1.35 1.56
C ASP A 128 -4.72 1.54 0.92
N LYS A 129 -3.91 2.49 1.39
CA LYS A 129 -2.61 2.80 0.76
C LYS A 129 -1.61 1.65 0.87
N ALA A 130 -1.59 0.95 2.00
CA ALA A 130 -0.69 -0.17 2.23
C ALA A 130 -0.97 -1.31 1.24
N LEU A 131 -2.23 -1.76 1.17
CA LEU A 131 -2.66 -2.77 0.20
C LEU A 131 -2.44 -2.32 -1.24
N TRP A 132 -2.73 -1.06 -1.57
CA TRP A 132 -2.46 -0.54 -2.92
C TRP A 132 -0.97 -0.57 -3.30
N GLU A 133 -0.08 -0.23 -2.37
CA GLU A 133 1.37 -0.33 -2.60
C GLU A 133 1.82 -1.78 -2.76
N ALA A 134 1.33 -2.69 -1.92
CA ALA A 134 1.63 -4.11 -2.00
C ALA A 134 1.19 -4.71 -3.34
N LEU A 135 -0.04 -4.42 -3.80
CA LEU A 135 -0.54 -4.87 -5.11
C LEU A 135 0.30 -4.32 -6.27
N ARG A 136 0.73 -3.06 -6.20
CA ARG A 136 1.60 -2.46 -7.23
C ARG A 136 2.99 -3.09 -7.24
N GLN A 137 3.53 -3.42 -6.07
CA GLN A 137 4.83 -4.03 -5.93
C GLN A 137 4.82 -5.47 -6.48
N CYS A 138 3.84 -6.29 -6.08
CA CYS A 138 3.63 -7.64 -6.63
C CYS A 138 3.52 -7.60 -8.16
N ARG A 139 2.73 -6.66 -8.70
CA ARG A 139 2.61 -6.46 -10.14
C ARG A 139 3.96 -6.16 -10.81
N LYS A 140 4.77 -5.32 -10.17
CA LYS A 140 6.06 -4.92 -10.71
C LYS A 140 7.02 -6.11 -10.74
N GLU A 141 7.09 -6.88 -9.67
CA GLU A 141 7.95 -8.07 -9.56
C GLU A 141 7.63 -9.09 -10.65
N LEU A 142 6.34 -9.46 -10.79
CA LEU A 142 5.90 -10.39 -11.84
C LEU A 142 6.17 -9.86 -13.26
N ALA A 143 6.12 -8.55 -13.44
CA ALA A 143 6.38 -7.92 -14.72
C ALA A 143 7.88 -7.90 -15.05
N ASP A 144 8.72 -7.60 -14.06
CA ASP A 144 10.17 -7.60 -14.17
C ASP A 144 10.70 -9.01 -14.46
N GLU A 145 10.17 -10.05 -13.77
CA GLU A 145 10.48 -11.46 -14.01
C GLU A 145 10.21 -11.88 -15.46
N GLN A 146 9.13 -11.36 -16.05
CA GLN A 146 8.75 -11.68 -17.43
C GLN A 146 9.28 -10.68 -18.45
N SER A 147 10.04 -9.66 -18.02
CA SER A 147 10.52 -8.56 -18.86
C SER A 147 9.40 -7.85 -19.64
N VAL A 148 8.21 -7.76 -19.04
CA VAL A 148 7.03 -7.10 -19.60
C VAL A 148 6.69 -5.84 -18.81
N PRO A 149 5.97 -4.87 -19.40
CA PRO A 149 5.46 -3.74 -18.62
C PRO A 149 4.43 -4.16 -17.55
N PRO A 150 4.40 -3.55 -16.35
CA PRO A 150 3.48 -3.90 -15.25
C PRO A 150 2.01 -4.04 -15.64
N TYR A 151 1.50 -3.14 -16.49
CA TYR A 151 0.10 -3.14 -16.91
C TYR A 151 -0.31 -4.40 -17.71
N VAL A 152 0.65 -5.18 -18.22
CA VAL A 152 0.40 -6.45 -18.92
C VAL A 152 -0.13 -7.50 -17.95
N ILE A 153 0.43 -7.54 -16.73
CA ILE A 153 -0.02 -8.39 -15.64
C ILE A 153 -1.46 -7.98 -15.28
N PHE A 154 -1.63 -6.77 -14.76
CA PHE A 154 -2.95 -6.16 -14.51
C PHE A 154 -2.93 -4.64 -14.69
N HIS A 155 -4.00 -4.08 -15.26
CA HIS A 155 -4.16 -2.63 -15.36
C HIS A 155 -4.49 -2.03 -13.98
N ASP A 156 -4.21 -0.73 -13.79
CA ASP A 156 -4.54 -0.03 -12.54
C ASP A 156 -6.03 -0.16 -12.18
N ALA A 157 -6.92 -0.17 -13.18
CA ALA A 157 -8.37 -0.38 -12.96
C ALA A 157 -8.68 -1.74 -12.31
N THR A 158 -7.96 -2.79 -12.70
CA THR A 158 -8.12 -4.12 -12.10
C THR A 158 -7.55 -4.15 -10.68
N LEU A 159 -6.40 -3.48 -10.41
CA LEU A 159 -5.89 -3.37 -9.04
C LEU A 159 -6.85 -2.58 -8.15
N MET A 160 -7.51 -1.54 -8.69
CA MET A 160 -8.52 -0.79 -7.94
C MET A 160 -9.75 -1.63 -7.62
N GLU A 161 -10.15 -2.54 -8.52
CA GLU A 161 -11.21 -3.50 -8.18
C GLU A 161 -10.76 -4.54 -7.15
N MET A 162 -9.52 -5.04 -7.23
CA MET A 162 -8.96 -5.91 -6.19
C MET A 162 -8.90 -5.20 -4.84
N LEU A 163 -8.52 -3.92 -4.82
CA LEU A 163 -8.51 -3.09 -3.62
C LEU A 163 -9.91 -2.94 -3.02
N ARG A 164 -10.93 -2.77 -3.89
CA ARG A 164 -12.33 -2.57 -3.47
C ARG A 164 -13.01 -3.85 -2.99
N TYR A 165 -12.76 -4.98 -3.66
CA TYR A 165 -13.48 -6.24 -3.41
C TYR A 165 -12.67 -7.24 -2.58
N ARG A 166 -11.36 -7.01 -2.41
CA ARG A 166 -10.41 -7.80 -1.61
C ARG A 166 -10.61 -9.33 -1.75
N PRO A 167 -10.49 -9.89 -2.97
CA PRO A 167 -10.74 -11.31 -3.20
C PRO A 167 -9.76 -12.22 -2.44
N LEU A 168 -10.30 -13.17 -1.68
CA LEU A 168 -9.53 -14.11 -0.83
C LEU A 168 -9.45 -15.54 -1.39
N ASP A 169 -10.09 -15.78 -2.52
CA ASP A 169 -10.08 -17.06 -3.22
C ASP A 169 -10.15 -16.87 -4.74
N GLY A 170 -9.88 -17.95 -5.48
CA GLY A 170 -9.86 -17.92 -6.94
C GLY A 170 -11.21 -17.60 -7.58
N THR A 171 -12.32 -17.94 -6.93
CA THR A 171 -13.67 -17.67 -7.43
C THR A 171 -13.97 -16.17 -7.36
N GLN A 172 -13.66 -15.55 -6.21
CA GLN A 172 -13.78 -14.11 -6.01
C GLN A 172 -12.84 -13.35 -6.94
N MET A 173 -11.62 -13.86 -7.14
CA MET A 173 -10.63 -13.24 -8.03
C MET A 173 -11.07 -13.27 -9.50
N LEU A 174 -11.75 -14.34 -9.94
CA LEU A 174 -12.34 -14.43 -11.28
C LEU A 174 -13.53 -13.48 -11.50
N ALA A 175 -14.16 -13.00 -10.43
CA ALA A 175 -15.24 -12.01 -10.52
C ALA A 175 -14.72 -10.58 -10.77
N ILE A 176 -13.41 -10.34 -10.63
CA ILE A 176 -12.77 -9.04 -10.84
C ILE A 176 -12.64 -8.73 -12.34
N SER A 177 -13.05 -7.52 -12.74
CA SER A 177 -12.98 -7.06 -14.12
C SER A 177 -11.54 -6.96 -14.62
N GLY A 178 -11.24 -7.73 -15.67
CA GLY A 178 -9.90 -7.84 -16.24
C GLY A 178 -9.10 -9.05 -15.73
N VAL A 179 -9.69 -9.89 -14.88
CA VAL A 179 -9.16 -11.21 -14.49
C VAL A 179 -9.90 -12.31 -15.24
N GLY A 180 -9.29 -12.82 -16.31
CA GLY A 180 -9.77 -14.02 -17.00
C GLY A 180 -9.09 -15.29 -16.48
N ALA A 181 -9.59 -16.48 -16.86
CA ALA A 181 -9.06 -17.78 -16.43
C ALA A 181 -7.53 -17.90 -16.58
N ALA A 182 -6.98 -17.48 -17.73
CA ALA A 182 -5.53 -17.52 -17.98
C ALA A 182 -4.72 -16.60 -17.07
N LYS A 183 -5.28 -15.46 -16.64
CA LYS A 183 -4.61 -14.53 -15.70
C LYS A 183 -4.76 -14.99 -14.26
N MET A 184 -5.90 -15.58 -13.92
CA MET A 184 -6.10 -16.19 -12.61
C MET A 184 -5.06 -17.30 -12.39
N GLU A 185 -4.94 -18.23 -13.33
CA GLU A 185 -3.98 -19.34 -13.23
C GLU A 185 -2.52 -18.87 -13.11
N ARG A 186 -2.14 -17.84 -13.87
CA ARG A 186 -0.74 -17.37 -13.91
C ARG A 186 -0.36 -16.39 -12.80
N TYR A 187 -1.27 -15.52 -12.40
CA TYR A 187 -0.97 -14.39 -11.53
C TYR A 187 -1.91 -14.30 -10.34
N GLY A 188 -3.15 -14.80 -10.47
CA GLY A 188 -4.19 -14.58 -9.48
C GLY A 188 -3.81 -15.07 -8.08
N HIS A 189 -3.15 -16.22 -7.96
CA HIS A 189 -2.69 -16.75 -6.67
C HIS A 189 -1.73 -15.80 -5.94
N ALA A 190 -0.77 -15.18 -6.65
CA ALA A 190 0.18 -14.25 -6.04
C ALA A 190 -0.51 -13.00 -5.48
N PHE A 191 -1.52 -12.49 -6.19
CA PHE A 191 -2.29 -11.32 -5.73
C PHE A 191 -3.24 -11.67 -4.57
N ILE A 192 -3.87 -12.85 -4.58
CA ILE A 192 -4.69 -13.33 -3.47
C ILE A 192 -3.84 -13.44 -2.19
N GLU A 193 -2.61 -13.94 -2.31
CA GLU A 193 -1.70 -14.05 -1.18
C GLU A 193 -1.33 -12.67 -0.60
N VAL A 194 -1.04 -11.69 -1.46
CA VAL A 194 -0.79 -10.30 -1.02
C VAL A 194 -2.00 -9.72 -0.29
N ILE A 195 -3.21 -9.97 -0.80
CA ILE A 195 -4.45 -9.48 -0.16
C ILE A 195 -4.63 -10.18 1.19
N ARG A 196 -4.42 -11.50 1.28
CA ARG A 196 -4.46 -12.22 2.55
C ARG A 196 -3.47 -11.70 3.56
N GLN A 197 -2.22 -11.47 3.17
CA GLN A 197 -1.21 -10.94 4.09
C GLN A 197 -1.54 -9.54 4.59
N GLN A 198 -2.26 -8.73 3.80
CA GLN A 198 -2.72 -7.41 4.23
C GLN A 198 -3.96 -7.49 5.12
N GLU A 199 -4.89 -8.40 4.84
CA GLU A 199 -6.01 -8.69 5.75
C GLU A 199 -5.52 -9.33 7.06
N GLU A 200 -4.48 -10.16 6.99
CA GLU A 200 -3.85 -10.81 8.15
C GLU A 200 -3.00 -9.82 8.96
N GLY A 201 -2.32 -8.90 8.27
CA GLY A 201 -1.59 -7.77 8.87
C GLY A 201 -2.51 -6.69 9.46
N ASP A 202 -3.72 -6.52 8.93
CA ASP A 202 -4.80 -5.72 9.53
C ASP A 202 -5.63 -6.53 10.56
N SER A 203 -5.52 -7.86 10.58
CA SER A 203 -6.14 -8.71 11.60
C SER A 203 -5.31 -8.78 12.88
N SER A 204 -5.00 -7.60 13.40
CA SER A 204 -5.14 -7.42 14.83
C SER A 204 -6.50 -6.75 15.02
N THR A 205 -7.51 -7.56 15.36
CA THR A 205 -8.77 -7.04 15.93
C THR A 205 -8.39 -5.99 17.00
N PRO A 206 -9.13 -4.89 17.24
CA PRO A 206 -8.74 -3.89 18.26
C PRO A 206 -8.33 -4.51 19.62
N ALA A 207 -8.96 -5.65 19.97
CA ALA A 207 -8.59 -6.49 21.10
C ALA A 207 -7.19 -7.13 20.98
N GLN A 208 -6.82 -7.72 19.84
CA GLN A 208 -5.50 -8.35 19.62
C GLN A 208 -4.37 -7.34 19.44
N SER A 209 -4.62 -6.16 18.87
CA SER A 209 -3.62 -5.08 18.80
C SER A 209 -3.35 -4.53 20.20
N ALA A 210 -4.39 -4.38 21.01
CA ALA A 210 -4.25 -3.97 22.41
C ALA A 210 -3.55 -5.06 23.25
N GLU A 211 -3.90 -6.33 23.06
CA GLU A 211 -3.24 -7.47 23.74
C GLU A 211 -1.76 -7.59 23.34
N ASN A 212 -1.43 -7.42 22.05
CA ASN A 212 -0.03 -7.42 21.60
C ASN A 212 0.75 -6.22 22.15
N GLU A 213 0.14 -5.04 22.18
CA GLU A 213 0.76 -3.84 22.74
C GLU A 213 0.97 -3.97 24.26
N GLN A 214 -0.01 -4.50 24.99
CA GLN A 214 0.09 -4.83 26.42
C GLN A 214 1.18 -5.88 26.67
N PHE A 215 1.25 -6.94 25.86
CA PHE A 215 2.27 -7.99 25.97
C PHE A 215 3.69 -7.45 25.78
N GLU A 216 3.88 -6.58 24.78
CA GLU A 216 5.17 -5.96 24.51
C GLU A 216 5.58 -4.96 25.61
N ILE A 217 4.65 -4.16 26.13
CA ILE A 217 4.90 -3.29 27.30
C ILE A 217 5.30 -4.12 28.51
N LEU A 218 4.57 -5.20 28.80
CA LEU A 218 4.88 -6.10 29.91
C LEU A 218 6.26 -6.75 29.78
N ALA A 219 6.64 -7.16 28.57
CA ALA A 219 7.97 -7.73 28.32
C ALA A 219 9.09 -6.71 28.60
N LEU A 220 8.89 -5.44 28.24
CA LEU A 220 9.86 -4.37 28.51
C LEU A 220 9.95 -4.02 30.00
N CYS A 221 8.82 -4.04 30.72
CA CYS A 221 8.81 -3.86 32.18
C CYS A 221 9.63 -4.97 32.85
N ARG A 222 9.38 -6.24 32.50
CA ARG A 222 10.12 -7.39 33.03
C ARG A 222 11.60 -7.41 32.66
N ALA A 223 11.98 -6.70 31.61
CA ALA A 223 13.38 -6.48 31.24
C ALA A 223 14.07 -5.40 32.10
N GLY A 224 13.36 -4.76 33.04
CA GLY A 224 13.88 -3.75 33.96
C GLY A 224 14.06 -2.37 33.32
N MET A 225 13.33 -2.06 32.24
CA MET A 225 13.38 -0.74 31.61
C MET A 225 12.59 0.28 32.42
N SER A 226 13.07 1.53 32.46
CA SER A 226 12.33 2.62 33.10
C SER A 226 11.11 3.03 32.27
N GLY A 227 10.10 3.63 32.89
CA GLY A 227 8.90 4.10 32.20
C GLY A 227 9.22 5.02 31.01
N ALA A 228 10.20 5.90 31.15
CA ALA A 228 10.67 6.78 30.08
C ALA A 228 11.28 6.02 28.89
N GLN A 229 12.05 4.95 29.15
CA GLN A 229 12.64 4.11 28.10
C GLN A 229 11.57 3.31 27.36
N ILE A 230 10.59 2.76 28.08
CA ILE A 230 9.46 2.02 27.51
C ILE A 230 8.65 2.95 26.61
N ALA A 231 8.28 4.14 27.09
CA ALA A 231 7.54 5.13 26.29
C ALA A 231 8.29 5.50 25.00
N GLN A 232 9.60 5.76 25.10
CA GLN A 232 10.42 6.11 23.95
C GLN A 232 10.53 4.96 22.93
N GLN A 233 10.76 3.74 23.40
CA GLN A 233 10.92 2.57 22.53
C GLN A 233 9.61 2.19 21.82
N ARG A 234 8.48 2.40 22.49
CA ARG A 234 7.15 2.14 21.95
C ARG A 234 6.56 3.32 21.15
N GLY A 235 7.19 4.49 21.20
CA GLY A 235 6.64 5.71 20.60
C GLY A 235 5.35 6.19 21.26
N LEU A 236 5.16 5.88 22.55
CA LEU A 236 3.96 6.21 23.32
C LEU A 236 4.16 7.51 24.11
N SER A 237 3.07 8.25 24.32
CA SER A 237 3.05 9.32 25.32
C SER A 237 3.04 8.73 26.74
N PRO A 238 3.52 9.49 27.75
CA PRO A 238 3.47 9.05 29.15
C PRO A 238 2.06 8.64 29.59
N GLN A 239 1.05 9.42 29.17
CA GLN A 239 -0.35 9.14 29.49
C GLN A 239 -0.85 7.81 28.90
N GLN A 240 -0.46 7.47 27.67
CA GLN A 240 -0.81 6.18 27.05
C GLN A 240 -0.11 5.02 27.76
N LEU A 241 1.17 5.16 28.08
CA LEU A 241 1.92 4.14 28.81
C LEU A 241 1.25 3.82 30.15
N TYR A 242 0.95 4.83 30.97
CA TYR A 242 0.31 4.60 32.27
C TYR A 242 -1.12 4.06 32.14
N HIS A 243 -1.83 4.40 31.06
CA HIS A 243 -3.13 3.76 30.78
C HIS A 243 -3.00 2.24 30.58
N HIS A 244 -2.02 1.79 29.80
CA HIS A 244 -1.75 0.36 29.62
C HIS A 244 -1.25 -0.31 30.89
N LEU A 245 -0.39 0.35 31.66
CA LEU A 245 0.10 -0.18 32.94
C LEU A 245 -1.04 -0.35 33.96
N ALA A 246 -1.99 0.58 34.02
CA ALA A 246 -3.18 0.44 34.86
C ALA A 246 -4.00 -0.82 34.50
N GLN A 247 -4.19 -1.09 33.20
CA GLN A 247 -4.87 -2.30 32.74
C GLN A 247 -4.10 -3.58 33.11
N LEU A 248 -2.77 -3.54 33.04
CA LEU A 248 -1.91 -4.67 33.44
C LEU A 248 -1.97 -4.92 34.95
N ILE A 249 -2.10 -3.87 35.78
CA ILE A 249 -2.32 -3.99 37.22
C ILE A 249 -3.70 -4.61 37.49
N GLU A 250 -4.77 -4.11 36.85
CA GLU A 250 -6.13 -4.67 36.99
C GLU A 250 -6.19 -6.16 36.58
N ALA A 251 -5.41 -6.55 35.56
CA ALA A 251 -5.28 -7.93 35.11
C ALA A 251 -4.35 -8.80 35.99
N GLY A 252 -3.71 -8.23 37.02
CA GLY A 252 -2.75 -8.92 37.90
C GLY A 252 -1.48 -9.41 37.18
N SER A 253 -1.13 -8.79 36.05
CA SER A 253 0.02 -9.19 35.21
C SER A 253 1.34 -8.55 35.63
N ILE A 254 1.26 -7.44 36.36
CA ILE A 254 2.38 -6.68 36.92
C ILE A 254 2.03 -6.20 38.34
N ASP A 255 3.04 -6.08 39.20
CA ASP A 255 2.86 -5.60 40.57
C ASP A 255 2.65 -4.07 40.60
N ALA A 256 1.72 -3.60 41.42
CA ALA A 256 1.39 -2.19 41.51
C ALA A 256 2.54 -1.35 42.09
N ASP A 257 3.31 -1.90 43.05
CA ASP A 257 4.45 -1.21 43.65
C ASP A 257 5.57 -1.01 42.61
N GLU A 258 5.84 -2.03 41.79
CA GLU A 258 6.80 -1.96 40.67
C GLU A 258 6.43 -0.83 39.70
N VAL A 259 5.14 -0.66 39.40
CA VAL A 259 4.66 0.40 38.51
C VAL A 259 4.70 1.78 39.17
N LEU A 260 4.17 1.92 40.38
CA LEU A 260 3.98 3.23 41.02
C LEU A 260 5.28 3.81 41.56
N THR A 261 6.12 3.01 42.21
CA THR A 261 7.39 3.48 42.78
C THR A 261 8.54 3.35 41.79
N GLY A 262 8.56 2.27 41.00
CA GLY A 262 9.64 1.97 40.07
C GLY A 262 9.52 2.70 38.73
N LEU A 263 8.37 2.59 38.06
CA LEU A 263 8.20 3.16 36.71
C LEU A 263 7.69 4.60 36.72
N ALA A 264 6.79 4.93 37.65
CA ALA A 264 6.23 6.27 37.79
C ALA A 264 7.00 7.17 38.75
N GLU A 265 7.98 6.61 39.48
CA GLU A 265 8.84 7.32 40.43
C GLU A 265 8.06 8.15 41.47
N LEU A 266 6.86 7.70 41.85
CA LEU A 266 6.04 8.38 42.85
C LEU A 266 6.59 8.16 44.26
N SER A 267 6.54 9.19 45.09
CA SER A 267 6.83 9.04 46.52
C SER A 267 5.66 8.36 47.25
N ALA A 268 5.93 7.73 48.39
CA ALA A 268 4.87 7.16 49.23
C ALA A 268 3.83 8.20 49.67
N GLY A 269 4.23 9.47 49.79
CA GLY A 269 3.31 10.58 50.10
C GLY A 269 2.40 10.93 48.92
N ASP A 270 2.91 10.87 47.69
CA ASP A 270 2.10 11.09 46.48
C ASP A 270 1.05 9.99 46.32
N ILE A 271 1.46 8.74 46.52
CA ILE A 271 0.55 7.58 46.44
C ILE A 271 -0.57 7.74 47.48
N ALA A 272 -0.23 7.98 48.75
CA ALA A 272 -1.21 8.18 49.81
C ALA A 272 -2.18 9.34 49.53
N ASN A 273 -1.69 10.47 49.02
CA ASN A 273 -2.54 11.61 48.66
C ASN A 273 -3.53 11.25 47.54
N ILE A 274 -3.09 10.51 46.52
CA ILE A 274 -3.95 10.08 45.42
C ILE A 274 -4.97 9.04 45.92
N GLU A 275 -4.54 8.10 46.76
CA GLU A 275 -5.42 7.09 47.38
C GLU A 275 -6.53 7.74 48.21
N ASP A 276 -6.20 8.68 49.09
CA ASP A 276 -7.17 9.42 49.90
C ASP A 276 -8.19 10.15 49.02
N ALA A 277 -7.75 10.80 47.94
CA ALA A 277 -8.62 11.51 47.00
C ALA A 277 -9.54 10.58 46.19
N LEU A 278 -9.08 9.35 45.89
CA LEU A 278 -9.87 8.33 45.19
C LEU A 278 -10.86 7.64 46.12
N LEU A 279 -10.45 7.27 47.34
CA LEU A 279 -11.30 6.64 48.35
C LEU A 279 -12.40 7.56 48.88
N ALA A 280 -12.24 8.88 48.73
CA ALA A 280 -13.28 9.85 49.04
C ALA A 280 -14.45 9.84 48.02
N GLN A 281 -14.34 9.12 46.89
CA GLN A 281 -15.39 9.01 45.88
C GLN A 281 -16.22 7.73 46.09
N ASP A 282 -17.53 7.89 46.22
CA ASP A 282 -18.46 6.76 46.46
C ASP A 282 -18.57 5.79 45.27
N ASP A 283 -18.23 6.24 44.05
CA ASP A 283 -18.33 5.48 42.79
C ASP A 283 -16.99 4.82 42.37
N LEU A 284 -16.00 4.76 43.27
CA LEU A 284 -14.63 4.29 42.97
C LEU A 284 -14.60 2.94 42.23
N ALA A 285 -15.41 1.97 42.66
CA ALA A 285 -15.48 0.62 42.10
C ALA A 285 -16.32 0.51 40.82
N GLU A 286 -17.00 1.57 40.39
CA GLU A 286 -17.84 1.53 39.18
C GLU A 286 -16.98 1.43 37.91
N GLN A 287 -17.47 0.70 36.91
CA GLN A 287 -16.79 0.56 35.61
C GLN A 287 -16.61 1.89 34.87
N ARG A 288 -17.49 2.88 35.12
CA ARG A 288 -17.44 4.22 34.53
C ARG A 288 -17.09 5.27 35.58
N PHE A 289 -15.86 5.20 36.08
CA PHE A 289 -15.34 6.18 37.02
C PHE A 289 -14.84 7.47 36.31
N SER A 290 -15.19 8.63 36.88
CA SER A 290 -14.76 9.94 36.36
C SER A 290 -13.66 10.56 37.23
N TYR A 291 -12.46 10.69 36.67
CA TYR A 291 -11.29 11.27 37.36
C TYR A 291 -11.34 12.80 37.53
N ARG A 292 -12.41 13.48 37.09
CA ARG A 292 -12.49 14.94 37.14
C ARG A 292 -12.47 15.45 38.59
N ALA A 293 -13.31 14.87 39.45
CA ALA A 293 -13.40 15.28 40.85
C ALA A 293 -12.09 15.01 41.61
N THR A 294 -11.48 13.84 41.39
CA THR A 294 -10.16 13.49 41.94
C THR A 294 -9.07 14.45 41.46
N SER A 295 -9.06 14.80 40.18
CA SER A 295 -8.08 15.75 39.62
C SER A 295 -8.27 17.15 40.20
N GLU A 296 -9.51 17.60 40.41
CA GLU A 296 -9.81 18.88 41.06
C GLU A 296 -9.36 18.90 42.54
N LEU A 297 -9.52 17.80 43.28
CA LEU A 297 -9.03 17.67 44.67
C LEU A 297 -7.50 17.69 44.79
N LEU A 298 -6.79 17.25 43.75
CA LEU A 298 -5.33 17.18 43.68
C LEU A 298 -4.71 18.38 42.93
N ASP A 299 -5.49 19.44 42.68
CA ASP A 299 -5.07 20.65 41.95
C ASP A 299 -4.46 20.36 40.55
N GLY A 300 -4.82 19.23 39.93
CA GLY A 300 -4.26 18.80 38.65
C GLY A 300 -2.77 18.41 38.69
N ALA A 301 -2.23 18.10 39.87
CA ALA A 301 -0.81 17.76 40.05
C ALA A 301 -0.37 16.46 39.35
N TYR A 302 -1.32 15.56 39.04
CA TYR A 302 -1.03 14.25 38.47
C TYR A 302 -1.80 14.00 37.17
N ASP A 303 -1.12 13.36 36.23
CA ASP A 303 -1.73 12.93 34.98
C ASP A 303 -2.79 11.85 35.21
N LYS A 304 -3.83 11.86 34.39
CA LYS A 304 -4.93 10.88 34.46
C LYS A 304 -4.45 9.42 34.42
N GLY A 305 -3.38 9.12 33.66
CA GLY A 305 -2.84 7.77 33.58
C GLY A 305 -2.28 7.29 34.92
N ILE A 306 -1.66 8.19 35.70
CA ILE A 306 -1.16 7.89 37.04
C ILE A 306 -2.31 7.62 38.00
N LEU A 307 -3.36 8.47 37.95
CA LEU A 307 -4.58 8.25 38.73
C LEU A 307 -5.25 6.91 38.40
N GLN A 308 -5.17 6.46 37.14
CA GLN A 308 -5.64 5.14 36.71
C GLN A 308 -4.83 4.01 37.36
N CYS A 309 -3.50 4.11 37.39
CA CYS A 309 -2.65 3.11 38.04
C CYS A 309 -2.93 2.99 39.54
N VAL A 310 -3.08 4.12 40.26
CA VAL A 310 -3.38 4.09 41.71
C VAL A 310 -4.76 3.50 41.96
N ARG A 311 -5.78 3.88 41.17
CA ARG A 311 -7.11 3.27 41.27
C ARG A 311 -7.06 1.76 41.00
N ALA A 312 -6.33 1.32 39.97
CA ALA A 312 -6.13 -0.09 39.67
C ALA A 312 -5.48 -0.84 40.85
N ALA A 313 -4.48 -0.23 41.50
CA ALA A 313 -3.82 -0.79 42.68
C ALA A 313 -4.78 -0.96 43.86
N ILE A 314 -5.61 0.06 44.15
CA ILE A 314 -6.62 -0.01 45.22
C ILE A 314 -7.61 -1.15 44.94
N LEU A 315 -8.11 -1.27 43.70
CA LEU A 315 -9.10 -2.29 43.33
C LEU A 315 -8.52 -3.70 43.24
N ALA A 316 -7.21 -3.84 42.98
CA ALA A 316 -6.53 -5.13 42.98
C ALA A 316 -6.17 -5.61 44.40
N GLY A 317 -6.01 -4.68 45.36
CA GLY A 317 -5.70 -4.97 46.76
C GLY A 317 -6.90 -5.14 47.69
N SER A 318 -8.12 -4.84 47.23
CA SER A 318 -9.40 -4.99 47.95
C SER A 318 -10.01 -6.38 47.81
#